data_AF-A0A947BJF1-F1
#
_entry.id   AF-A0A947BJF1-F1
#
_cell.length_a   1.000
_cell.length_b   1.000
_cell.length_c   1.000
_cell.angle_alpha   90.00
_cell.angle_beta   90.00
_cell.angle_gamma   90.00
#
_symmetry.space_group_name_H-M   'P 1'
#
loop_
_entity.id
_entity.type
_entity.pdbx_description
1 polymer ?
#
loop_
_entity_poly.entity_id
_entity_poly.type
_entity_poly.pdbx_seq_one_letter_code
_entity_poly.pdbx_strand_id
1 'polypeptide(L)' 'MTKPLIIGLTGSIGMGKSTVAAMFEAAGIPVFDADAEVWKLQGPRGELVPAIEAEFPGSTDETGVLRDVLGK' A
#
# COMPACT_ATOMS: atom_id res chain seq x y z
N MET A 1 -12.06 -25.70 -1.02
CA MET A 1 -11.82 -24.60 -0.06
C MET A 1 -12.80 -23.49 -0.36
N THR A 2 -13.51 -22.99 0.65
CA THR A 2 -14.40 -21.83 0.50
C THR A 2 -13.56 -20.55 0.41
N LYS A 3 -13.99 -19.59 -0.40
CA LYS A 3 -13.33 -18.27 -0.44
C LYS A 3 -13.50 -17.59 0.92
N PRO A 4 -12.46 -16.89 1.44
CA PRO A 4 -12.60 -16.11 2.66
C PRO A 4 -13.59 -14.95 2.45
N LEU A 5 -14.28 -14.55 3.53
CA LEU A 5 -15.05 -13.32 3.53
C LEU A 5 -14.09 -12.13 3.54
N ILE A 6 -14.31 -11.17 2.63
CA ILE A 6 -13.49 -9.96 2.51
C ILE A 6 -14.29 -8.79 3.10
N ILE A 7 -13.70 -8.06 4.05
CA ILE A 7 -14.30 -6.91 4.72
C ILE A 7 -13.42 -5.69 4.45
N GLY A 8 -14.00 -4.61 3.92
CA GLY A 8 -13.31 -3.34 3.71
C GLY A 8 -13.37 -2.47 4.97
N LEU A 9 -12.20 -2.14 5.54
CA LEU A 9 -12.08 -1.19 6.64
C LEU A 9 -11.64 0.18 6.10
N THR A 10 -12.47 1.21 6.30
CA THR A 10 -12.21 2.57 5.82
C THR A 10 -12.66 3.63 6.83
N GLY A 11 -12.35 4.89 6.55
CA GLY A 11 -12.59 6.04 7.42
C GLY A 11 -11.64 7.20 7.09
N SER A 12 -11.98 8.40 7.52
CA SER A 12 -11.15 9.59 7.29
C SER A 12 -9.82 9.55 8.07
N ILE A 13 -8.96 10.54 7.83
CA ILE A 13 -7.71 10.75 8.59
C ILE A 13 -8.06 10.89 10.09
N GLY A 14 -7.32 10.21 10.96
CA GLY A 14 -7.52 10.28 12.42
C GLY A 14 -8.71 9.48 12.97
N MET A 15 -9.48 8.76 12.15
CA MET A 15 -10.66 7.99 12.62
C MET A 15 -10.34 6.63 13.26
N GLY A 16 -9.06 6.30 13.49
CA GLY A 16 -8.67 5.06 14.18
C GLY A 16 -8.71 3.78 13.32
N LYS A 17 -8.66 3.89 11.98
CA LYS A 17 -8.60 2.71 11.08
C LYS A 17 -7.49 1.72 11.48
N SER A 18 -6.27 2.21 11.67
CA SER A 18 -5.12 1.38 12.05
C SER A 18 -5.31 0.75 13.43
N THR A 19 -6.01 1.43 14.34
CA THR A 19 -6.38 0.87 15.65
C THR A 19 -7.31 -0.32 15.51
N VAL A 20 -8.36 -0.20 14.68
CA VAL A 20 -9.30 -1.30 14.41
C VAL A 20 -8.63 -2.44 13.65
N ALA A 21 -7.74 -2.14 12.69
CA ALA A 21 -6.95 -3.15 12.00
C ALA A 21 -6.09 -3.97 12.98
N ALA A 22 -5.38 -3.33 13.90
CA ALA A 22 -4.59 -4.01 14.92
C ALA A 22 -5.45 -4.87 15.86
N MET A 23 -6.69 -4.46 16.15
CA MET A 23 -7.65 -5.28 16.90
C MET A 23 -8.04 -6.55 16.14
N PHE A 24 -8.22 -6.49 14.81
CA PHE A 24 -8.46 -7.68 13.99
C PHE A 24 -7.27 -8.64 14.03
N GLU A 25 -6.05 -8.14 13.87
CA GLU A 25 -4.84 -8.95 13.95
C GLU A 25 -4.69 -9.62 15.33
N ALA A 26 -4.93 -8.86 16.42
CA ALA A 26 -4.91 -9.39 17.78
C ALA A 26 -5.97 -10.47 18.03
N ALA A 27 -7.08 -10.45 17.27
CA ALA A 27 -8.11 -11.48 17.27
C ALA A 27 -7.79 -12.67 16.35
N GLY A 28 -6.61 -12.69 15.70
CA GLY A 28 -6.19 -13.74 14.78
C GLY A 28 -6.81 -13.63 13.38
N ILE A 29 -7.40 -12.48 13.04
CA ILE A 29 -7.98 -12.22 11.72
C ILE A 29 -6.88 -11.58 10.84
N PRO A 30 -6.52 -12.19 9.69
CA PRO A 30 -5.52 -11.61 8.81
C PRO A 30 -5.94 -10.24 8.30
N VAL A 31 -5.01 -9.29 8.31
CA VAL A 31 -5.21 -7.94 7.77
C VAL A 31 -4.37 -7.75 6.52
N PHE A 32 -4.98 -7.15 5.52
CA PHE A 32 -4.30 -6.61 4.35
C PHE A 32 -4.30 -5.08 4.48
N ASP A 33 -3.11 -4.49 4.63
CA ASP A 33 -2.92 -3.04 4.66
C ASP A 33 -2.55 -2.55 3.25
N ALA A 34 -3.45 -1.79 2.64
CA ALA A 34 -3.27 -1.27 1.30
C ALA A 34 -2.13 -0.24 1.21
N ASP A 35 -1.93 0.59 2.24
CA ASP A 35 -0.88 1.62 2.23
C ASP A 35 0.50 0.96 2.32
N ALA A 36 0.63 -0.06 3.17
CA ALA A 36 1.86 -0.84 3.30
C ALA A 36 2.18 -1.62 2.00
N GLU A 37 1.16 -2.16 1.34
CA GLU A 37 1.37 -2.91 0.09
C GLU A 37 1.78 -1.99 -1.06
N VAL A 38 1.18 -0.82 -1.18
CA VAL A 38 1.60 0.22 -2.14
C VAL A 38 3.07 0.58 -1.91
N TRP A 39 3.49 0.73 -0.65
CA TRP A 39 4.89 1.02 -0.32
C TRP A 39 5.86 -0.07 -0.77
N LYS A 40 5.51 -1.34 -0.61
CA LYS A 40 6.34 -2.46 -1.08
C LYS A 40 6.43 -2.49 -2.61
N LEU A 41 5.28 -2.33 -3.27
CA LEU A 41 5.17 -2.40 -4.73
C LEU A 41 5.86 -1.23 -5.42
N GLN A 42 5.94 -0.07 -4.77
CA GLN A 42 6.60 1.14 -5.27
C GLN A 42 8.01 1.35 -4.70
N GLY A 43 8.47 0.48 -3.78
CA GLY A 43 9.77 0.58 -3.12
C GLY A 43 10.93 0.04 -3.98
N PRO A 44 12.12 -0.16 -3.38
CA PRO A 44 13.31 -0.63 -4.10
C PRO A 44 13.05 -1.96 -4.82
N ARG A 45 13.25 -1.99 -6.14
CA ARG A 45 12.95 -3.15 -7.02
C ARG A 45 11.49 -3.62 -6.95
N GLY A 46 10.57 -2.73 -6.56
CA GLY A 46 9.15 -2.99 -6.53
C GLY A 46 8.59 -3.23 -7.94
N GLU A 47 7.60 -4.10 -8.05
CA GLU A 47 7.02 -4.52 -9.34
C GLU A 47 6.41 -3.34 -10.13
N LEU A 48 5.97 -2.30 -9.44
CA LEU A 48 5.39 -1.11 -10.09
C LEU A 48 6.44 -0.12 -10.58
N VAL A 49 7.69 -0.20 -10.11
CA VAL A 49 8.74 0.78 -10.45
C VAL A 49 8.97 0.90 -11.96
N PRO A 50 9.15 -0.19 -12.73
CA PRO A 50 9.37 -0.07 -14.18
C PRO A 50 8.15 0.51 -14.92
N ALA A 51 6.94 0.18 -14.48
CA ALA A 51 5.72 0.69 -15.09
C ALA A 51 5.53 2.19 -14.81
N ILE A 52 5.83 2.63 -13.59
CA ILE A 52 5.75 4.04 -13.20
C ILE A 52 6.82 4.86 -13.93
N GLU A 53 8.05 4.36 -14.05
CA GLU A 53 9.11 5.04 -14.81
C GLU A 53 8.77 5.16 -16.30
N ALA A 54 8.13 4.15 -16.89
CA ALA A 54 7.74 4.19 -18.29
C ALA A 54 6.66 5.25 -18.58
N GLU A 55 5.70 5.43 -17.66
CA GLU A 55 4.63 6.42 -17.78
C GLU A 55 5.09 7.83 -17.37
N PHE A 56 5.96 7.92 -16.36
CA PHE A 56 6.47 9.16 -15.79
C PHE A 56 8.02 9.12 -15.73
N PRO A 57 8.72 9.37 -16.85
CA PRO A 57 10.17 9.28 -16.89
C PRO A 57 10.87 10.23 -15.90
N GLY A 58 11.88 9.71 -15.21
CA GLY A 58 12.64 10.43 -14.18
C GLY A 58 11.95 10.48 -12.81
N SER A 59 10.93 9.65 -12.58
CA SER A 59 10.19 9.59 -11.31
C SER A 59 10.60 8.44 -10.41
N THR A 60 11.64 7.70 -10.79
CA THR A 60 12.14 6.55 -10.03
C THR A 60 13.66 6.53 -9.93
N ASP A 61 14.18 5.87 -8.90
CA ASP A 61 15.60 5.59 -8.69
C ASP A 61 15.81 4.21 -8.01
N GLU A 62 17.03 3.94 -7.54
CA GLU A 62 17.35 2.69 -6.82
C GLU A 62 16.54 2.47 -5.55
N THR A 63 15.96 3.53 -4.98
CA THR A 63 15.10 3.49 -3.79
C THR A 63 13.63 3.26 -4.12
N GLY A 64 13.26 3.28 -5.40
CA GLY A 64 11.90 3.11 -5.89
C GLY A 64 11.31 4.41 -6.42
N VAL A 65 10.03 4.64 -6.13
CA VAL A 65 9.29 5.79 -6.65
C VAL A 65 9.58 7.07 -5.86
N LEU A 66 10.00 8.12 -6.56
CA LEU A 66 10.21 9.47 -6.05
C LEU A 66 8.88 10.24 -5.98
N ARG A 67 8.21 10.20 -4.83
CA ARG A 67 6.88 10.83 -4.66
C ARG A 67 6.87 12.34 -4.87
N ASP A 68 7.97 13.04 -4.55
CA ASP A 68 8.04 14.51 -4.63
C ASP A 68 8.11 15.07 -6.07
N VAL A 69 8.39 14.20 -7.04
CA VAL A 69 8.44 14.57 -8.46
C VAL A 69 7.20 14.11 -9.23
N LEU A 70 6.38 13.23 -8.63
CA LEU A 70 5.10 12.81 -9.18
C LEU A 70 4.01 13.85 -8.86
N GLY A 71 3.22 14.22 -9.87
CA GLY A 71 2.10 15.16 -9.71
C GLY A 71 2.47 16.64 -9.81
N LYS A 72 3.65 16.96 -10.33
CA LYS A 72 3.96 18.29 -10.88
C LYS A 72 3.49 18.44 -12.32
#